data_AF-A0A2V3J3P5-F1
#
_entry.id   AF-A0A2V3J3P5-F1
#
_cell.length_a   1.000
_cell.length_b   1.000
_cell.length_c   1.000
_cell.angle_alpha   90.00
_cell.angle_beta   90.00
_cell.angle_gamma   90.00
#
_symmetry.space_group_name_H-M   'P 1'
#
loop_
_entity.id
_entity.type
_entity.pdbx_description
1 polymer ?
#
loop_
_entity_poly.entity_id
_entity_poly.type
_entity_poly.pdbx_seq_one_letter_code
_entity_poly.pdbx_strand_id
1 'polypeptide(L)'
;MVVPSINGLQAASTIAGDAFAVVFAAAPRNASAVRVLSTALDVNISVPAPDLAKSPRKAHSQDTHMLCAGAAPGGPLLITFDGLHESGSASSLENSLTLATAVSGVILLSVRLHDLVRPSSSGIPEIMTAIERSLVLRVSGVAPPLPKRRLFVVAVRDYESDQVEQDELEHALSDRLSAAYSEIDLPSGYAATEFSDLFDLHVFTFPVERHCAADFEVAVNKLGGFLRDANNKYADAGMTGHRLSDIIAKVQDSIRAESAEDLPEDKELTATFSCSTIMQNVFDKYRNATKRWKATVDTGRIVANFGAENDRLIERTLEVYDKDASAFKSTAAYLRKREELKSRLLADSYALFAKQILKVRENAYQVFRAKLARIRITDKVEKNVRGAVKVAESFFVEHGEVLRSKLGSWRFDNERHELVNHMRDDATERLQLARLQGNYVPSIRAPIAFAFHTLLLAPFGKDSRMQVPYAEEMKQTYDPDKVKQAYIMRIRPFQGGQVRSVNSSDEFVGSSLDQLGPLFEDGSADDS
;
A
#
# COMPACT_ATOMS: atom_id res chain seq x y z
N MET A 1 -6.93 -15.10 13.81
CA MET A 1 -8.26 -15.47 13.29
C MET A 1 -8.58 -16.88 13.72
N VAL A 2 -9.71 -17.07 14.39
CA VAL A 2 -10.20 -18.39 14.82
C VAL A 2 -11.10 -18.91 13.71
N VAL A 3 -10.78 -20.09 13.17
CA VAL A 3 -11.66 -20.77 12.21
C VAL A 3 -12.85 -21.31 13.03
N PRO A 4 -14.10 -21.03 12.63
CA PRO A 4 -15.25 -21.53 13.37
C PRO A 4 -15.30 -23.06 13.31
N SER A 5 -15.16 -23.73 14.44
CA SER A 5 -15.29 -25.18 14.57
C SER A 5 -16.63 -25.54 15.21
N ILE A 6 -17.30 -26.58 14.72
CA ILE A 6 -18.54 -27.10 15.30
C ILE A 6 -18.18 -28.25 16.25
N ASN A 7 -18.34 -28.02 17.55
CA ASN A 7 -18.03 -29.02 18.56
C ASN A 7 -19.14 -30.06 18.66
N GLY A 8 -18.77 -31.34 18.77
CA GLY A 8 -19.73 -32.45 18.89
C GLY A 8 -20.33 -32.93 17.56
N LEU A 9 -19.94 -32.37 16.42
CA LEU A 9 -20.52 -32.69 15.10
C LEU A 9 -20.42 -34.18 14.75
N GLN A 10 -19.25 -34.81 14.95
CA GLN A 10 -19.05 -36.22 14.63
C GLN A 10 -20.01 -37.11 15.43
N ALA A 11 -20.06 -36.92 16.75
CA ALA A 11 -20.96 -37.68 17.62
C ALA A 11 -22.43 -37.46 17.25
N ALA A 12 -22.82 -36.21 17.01
CA ALA A 12 -24.19 -35.86 16.64
C ALA A 12 -24.60 -36.44 15.27
N SER A 13 -23.69 -36.45 14.30
CA SER A 13 -23.94 -37.04 12.97
C SER A 13 -24.13 -38.56 13.02
N THR A 14 -23.45 -39.26 13.92
CA THR A 14 -23.63 -40.70 14.13
C THR A 14 -24.98 -41.02 14.78
N ILE A 15 -25.47 -40.14 15.66
CA ILE A 15 -26.76 -40.30 16.35
C ILE A 15 -27.95 -40.00 15.43
N ALA A 16 -27.83 -39.00 14.55
CA ALA A 16 -28.89 -38.61 13.63
C ALA A 16 -29.19 -39.68 12.56
N GLY A 17 -28.18 -40.46 12.14
CA GLY A 17 -28.32 -41.45 11.08
C GLY A 17 -28.22 -40.83 9.68
N ASP A 18 -28.99 -41.36 8.73
CA ASP A 18 -29.05 -40.88 7.34
C ASP A 18 -30.35 -40.10 7.05
N ALA A 19 -30.30 -39.14 6.12
CA ALA A 19 -31.43 -38.33 5.69
C ALA A 19 -32.08 -37.47 6.80
N PHE A 20 -31.27 -36.67 7.49
CA PHE A 20 -31.71 -35.70 8.49
C PHE A 20 -31.71 -34.25 7.94
N ALA A 21 -32.55 -33.40 8.52
CA ALA A 21 -32.50 -31.96 8.37
C ALA A 21 -31.51 -31.35 9.38
N VAL A 22 -30.77 -30.33 8.95
CA VAL A 22 -29.90 -29.54 9.82
C VAL A 22 -30.66 -28.31 10.31
N VAL A 23 -30.89 -28.23 11.61
CA VAL A 23 -31.53 -27.10 12.29
C VAL A 23 -30.44 -26.23 12.90
N PHE A 24 -30.35 -24.99 12.47
CA PHE A 24 -29.49 -23.98 13.08
C PHE A 24 -30.31 -23.08 13.98
N ALA A 25 -29.93 -22.98 15.25
CA ALA A 25 -30.56 -22.08 16.20
C ALA A 25 -29.60 -20.98 16.64
N ALA A 26 -29.99 -19.73 16.41
CA ALA A 26 -29.25 -18.54 16.81
C ALA A 26 -30.03 -17.77 17.88
N ALA A 27 -29.33 -17.33 18.93
CA ALA A 27 -29.96 -16.55 19.99
C ALA A 27 -29.02 -15.49 20.61
N PRO A 28 -29.57 -14.36 21.09
CA PRO A 28 -28.84 -13.42 21.93
C PRO A 28 -28.36 -14.10 23.21
N ARG A 29 -27.23 -13.63 23.76
CA ARG A 29 -26.67 -14.18 25.01
C ARG A 29 -27.72 -14.14 26.12
N ASN A 30 -27.93 -15.26 26.80
CA ASN A 30 -28.95 -15.45 27.86
C ASN A 30 -30.41 -15.55 27.38
N ALA A 31 -30.66 -15.72 26.08
CA ALA A 31 -32.01 -16.01 25.58
C ALA A 31 -32.48 -17.45 25.91
N SER A 32 -31.60 -18.29 26.48
CA SER A 32 -31.87 -19.68 26.88
C SER A 32 -32.34 -20.60 25.74
N ALA A 33 -32.16 -20.19 24.48
CA ALA A 33 -32.61 -20.93 23.31
C ALA A 33 -32.04 -22.35 23.25
N VAL A 34 -30.76 -22.51 23.62
CA VAL A 34 -30.12 -23.84 23.69
C VAL A 34 -30.83 -24.73 24.71
N ARG A 35 -31.24 -24.19 25.85
CA ARG A 35 -31.99 -24.92 26.88
C ARG A 35 -33.38 -25.30 26.38
N VAL A 36 -34.08 -24.37 25.74
CA VAL A 36 -35.42 -24.61 25.16
C VAL A 36 -35.35 -25.74 24.13
N LEU A 37 -34.36 -25.72 23.26
CA LEU A 37 -34.19 -26.70 22.20
C LEU A 37 -33.67 -28.05 22.70
N SER A 38 -32.77 -28.05 23.70
CA SER A 38 -32.35 -29.29 24.35
C SER A 38 -33.53 -29.99 25.01
N THR A 39 -34.44 -29.24 25.64
CA THR A 39 -35.65 -29.81 26.23
C THR A 39 -36.66 -30.23 25.17
N ALA A 40 -36.88 -29.43 24.13
CA ALA A 40 -37.85 -29.72 23.07
C ALA A 40 -37.52 -31.00 22.28
N LEU A 41 -36.24 -31.25 22.03
CA LEU A 41 -35.78 -32.37 21.22
C LEU A 41 -35.19 -33.53 22.03
N ASP A 42 -35.10 -33.39 23.36
CA ASP A 42 -34.43 -34.33 24.27
C ASP A 42 -32.97 -34.58 23.86
N VAL A 43 -32.24 -33.49 23.59
CA VAL A 43 -30.85 -33.52 23.12
C VAL A 43 -29.94 -33.03 24.23
N ASN A 44 -28.95 -33.84 24.59
CA ASN A 44 -27.96 -33.46 25.58
C ASN A 44 -26.86 -32.60 24.94
N ILE A 45 -27.10 -31.29 24.84
CA ILE A 45 -26.08 -30.32 24.44
C ILE A 45 -25.37 -29.84 25.69
N SER A 46 -24.05 -30.02 25.77
CA SER A 46 -23.25 -29.47 26.85
C SER A 46 -23.17 -27.95 26.71
N VAL A 47 -24.15 -27.24 27.25
CA VAL A 47 -24.13 -25.79 27.38
C VAL A 47 -23.29 -25.42 28.61
N PRO A 48 -22.30 -24.52 28.50
CA PRO A 48 -21.69 -23.95 29.69
C PRO A 48 -22.78 -23.23 30.49
N ALA A 49 -23.04 -23.69 31.71
CA ALA A 49 -24.07 -23.12 32.57
C ALA A 49 -23.83 -21.60 32.74
N PRO A 50 -24.89 -20.77 32.77
CA PRO A 50 -24.75 -19.38 33.18
C PRO A 50 -24.35 -19.38 34.66
N ASP A 51 -23.06 -19.15 34.94
CA ASP A 51 -22.51 -19.09 36.29
C ASP A 51 -23.05 -17.83 37.00
N LEU A 52 -24.29 -17.92 37.49
CA LEU A 52 -25.00 -16.87 38.25
C LEU A 52 -24.33 -16.54 39.60
N ALA A 53 -23.22 -17.19 39.94
CA ALA A 53 -22.57 -17.11 41.25
C ALA A 53 -21.30 -16.25 41.31
N LYS A 54 -20.82 -15.63 40.20
CA LYS A 54 -19.58 -14.83 40.23
C LYS A 54 -19.77 -13.41 39.68
N SER A 55 -19.31 -12.45 40.49
CA SER A 55 -19.27 -11.01 40.26
C SER A 55 -18.99 -10.60 38.79
N PRO A 56 -19.70 -9.60 38.23
CA PRO A 56 -19.72 -9.28 36.79
C PRO A 56 -18.41 -8.68 36.23
N ARG A 57 -17.32 -8.62 37.00
CA ARG A 57 -16.08 -7.93 36.60
C ARG A 57 -14.88 -8.83 36.26
N LYS A 58 -14.98 -10.16 36.38
CA LYS A 58 -13.78 -11.03 36.21
C LYS A 58 -13.96 -12.35 35.44
N ALA A 59 -15.06 -12.55 34.71
CA ALA A 59 -15.21 -13.69 33.77
C ALA A 59 -14.92 -13.27 32.31
N HIS A 60 -13.86 -12.50 32.08
CA HIS A 60 -13.44 -12.01 30.75
C HIS A 60 -12.26 -12.80 30.21
N SER A 61 -12.37 -14.12 30.14
CA SER A 61 -11.30 -14.96 29.60
C SER A 61 -11.85 -16.27 29.06
N GLN A 62 -11.96 -16.35 27.72
CA GLN A 62 -11.78 -17.55 26.90
C GLN A 62 -12.96 -18.46 26.53
N ASP A 63 -14.23 -18.07 26.68
CA ASP A 63 -15.32 -18.83 26.03
C ASP A 63 -15.67 -18.19 24.68
N THR A 64 -14.80 -18.45 23.70
CA THR A 64 -14.96 -18.09 22.28
C THR A 64 -16.28 -18.61 21.73
N HIS A 65 -16.97 -17.78 20.93
CA HIS A 65 -18.14 -18.11 20.11
C HIS A 65 -18.08 -19.54 19.54
N MET A 66 -18.73 -20.48 20.23
CA MET A 66 -18.62 -21.90 19.90
C MET A 66 -19.93 -22.39 19.35
N LEU A 67 -19.89 -22.87 18.09
CA LEU A 67 -20.97 -23.65 17.53
C LEU A 67 -20.98 -25.02 18.19
N CYS A 68 -22.11 -25.38 18.79
CA CYS A 68 -22.31 -26.68 19.43
C CYS A 68 -23.32 -27.51 18.63
N ALA A 69 -22.98 -28.75 18.33
CA ALA A 69 -23.87 -29.69 17.66
C ALA A 69 -24.39 -30.76 18.62
N GLY A 70 -25.66 -31.13 18.45
CA GLY A 70 -26.32 -32.25 19.10
C GLY A 70 -27.35 -32.88 18.18
N ALA A 71 -27.75 -34.12 18.44
CA ALA A 71 -28.79 -34.80 17.66
C ALA A 71 -29.70 -35.61 18.57
N ALA A 72 -30.97 -35.70 18.18
CA ALA A 72 -31.91 -36.67 18.73
C ALA A 72 -31.84 -37.98 17.91
N PRO A 73 -32.00 -39.17 18.52
CA PRO A 73 -32.01 -40.43 17.78
C PRO A 73 -33.11 -40.44 16.70
N GLY A 74 -32.73 -40.56 15.42
CA GLY A 74 -33.66 -40.50 14.29
C GLY A 74 -34.35 -39.15 14.08
N GLY A 75 -33.83 -38.08 14.69
CA GLY A 75 -34.34 -36.71 14.59
C GLY A 75 -33.40 -35.76 13.84
N PRO A 76 -33.71 -34.46 13.82
CA PRO A 76 -32.86 -33.47 13.17
C PRO A 76 -31.52 -33.29 13.89
N LEU A 77 -30.50 -32.92 13.10
CA LEU A 77 -29.21 -32.47 13.65
C LEU A 77 -29.34 -31.01 14.05
N LEU A 78 -29.08 -30.70 15.32
CA LEU A 78 -29.17 -29.36 15.87
C LEU A 78 -27.78 -28.72 15.98
N ILE A 79 -27.60 -27.55 15.39
CA ILE A 79 -26.44 -26.67 15.55
C ILE A 79 -26.92 -25.43 16.32
N THR A 80 -26.25 -25.12 17.42
CA THR A 80 -26.63 -23.98 18.28
C THR A 80 -25.53 -22.95 18.34
N PHE A 81 -25.94 -21.68 18.35
CA PHE A 81 -25.10 -20.52 18.54
C PHE A 81 -25.71 -19.61 19.59
N ASP A 82 -24.97 -19.39 20.68
CA ASP A 82 -25.35 -18.47 21.76
C ASP A 82 -24.35 -17.30 21.76
N GLY A 83 -24.84 -16.07 21.57
CA GLY A 83 -23.98 -14.88 21.55
C GLY A 83 -24.19 -13.89 20.41
N LEU A 84 -25.41 -13.79 19.85
CA LEU A 84 -25.75 -12.60 19.05
C LEU A 84 -25.52 -11.35 19.94
N HIS A 85 -24.78 -10.35 19.44
CA HIS A 85 -24.42 -9.06 20.10
C HIS A 85 -23.16 -9.00 20.97
N GLU A 86 -22.31 -10.03 21.00
CA GLU A 86 -21.04 -9.92 21.73
C GLU A 86 -20.01 -9.02 21.03
N SER A 87 -19.30 -8.20 21.82
CA SER A 87 -18.13 -7.41 21.42
C SER A 87 -16.88 -8.28 21.21
N GLY A 88 -17.02 -9.39 20.50
CA GLY A 88 -15.92 -10.15 19.90
C GLY A 88 -15.44 -9.49 18.60
N SER A 89 -14.42 -10.06 17.94
CA SER A 89 -14.08 -9.63 16.58
C SER A 89 -15.28 -9.93 15.67
N ALA A 90 -15.92 -8.90 15.10
CA ALA A 90 -17.12 -9.02 14.27
C ALA A 90 -16.99 -10.11 13.20
N SER A 91 -15.80 -10.21 12.58
CA SER A 91 -15.48 -11.24 11.58
C SER A 91 -15.64 -12.68 12.08
N SER A 92 -15.31 -12.98 13.34
CA SER A 92 -15.44 -14.36 13.88
C SER A 92 -16.89 -14.74 14.13
N LEU A 93 -17.73 -13.77 14.50
CA LEU A 93 -19.17 -13.96 14.67
C LEU A 93 -19.80 -14.23 13.31
N GLU A 94 -19.56 -13.36 12.34
CA GLU A 94 -20.09 -13.47 10.97
C GLU A 94 -19.67 -14.77 10.30
N ASN A 95 -18.41 -15.19 10.45
CA ASN A 95 -17.91 -16.44 9.89
C ASN A 95 -18.62 -17.67 10.50
N SER A 96 -18.93 -17.63 11.80
CA SER A 96 -19.66 -18.71 12.49
C SER A 96 -21.11 -18.78 12.04
N LEU A 97 -21.78 -17.62 11.94
CA LEU A 97 -23.16 -17.53 11.45
C LEU A 97 -23.27 -17.95 9.99
N THR A 98 -22.32 -17.55 9.15
CA THR A 98 -22.25 -17.92 7.73
C THR A 98 -22.08 -19.43 7.57
N LEU A 99 -21.17 -20.04 8.34
CA LEU A 99 -20.97 -21.50 8.33
C LEU A 99 -22.26 -22.24 8.70
N ALA A 100 -22.90 -21.84 9.80
CA ALA A 100 -24.12 -22.49 10.28
C ALA A 100 -25.32 -22.28 9.34
N THR A 101 -25.42 -21.10 8.71
CA THR A 101 -26.47 -20.75 7.76
C THR A 101 -26.28 -21.43 6.41
N ALA A 102 -25.04 -21.64 5.94
CA ALA A 102 -24.74 -22.33 4.70
C ALA A 102 -25.14 -23.82 4.77
N VAL A 103 -25.01 -24.42 5.94
CA VAL A 103 -25.20 -25.87 6.15
C VAL A 103 -26.63 -26.22 6.58
N SER A 104 -27.35 -25.28 7.21
CA SER A 104 -28.70 -25.54 7.73
C SER A 104 -29.78 -25.58 6.64
N GLY A 105 -30.77 -26.46 6.83
CA GLY A 105 -32.04 -26.44 6.09
C GLY A 105 -33.14 -25.66 6.82
N VAL A 106 -33.05 -25.62 8.15
CA VAL A 106 -33.97 -24.90 9.03
C VAL A 106 -33.17 -23.87 9.84
N ILE A 107 -33.58 -22.61 9.82
CA ILE A 107 -33.01 -21.54 10.64
C ILE A 107 -34.03 -21.19 11.72
N LEU A 108 -33.60 -21.15 12.97
CA LEU A 108 -34.41 -20.77 14.12
C LEU A 108 -33.77 -19.56 14.81
N LEU A 109 -34.46 -18.43 14.81
CA LEU A 109 -34.07 -17.24 15.54
C LEU A 109 -34.88 -17.17 16.83
N SER A 110 -34.22 -17.24 17.98
CA SER A 110 -34.86 -17.01 19.28
C SER A 110 -34.62 -15.58 19.74
N VAL A 111 -35.70 -14.83 19.96
CA VAL A 111 -35.65 -13.41 20.30
C VAL A 111 -36.73 -13.09 21.33
N ARG A 112 -36.50 -12.12 22.22
CA ARG A 112 -37.53 -11.63 23.14
C ARG A 112 -38.42 -10.62 22.43
N LEU A 113 -39.71 -10.58 22.80
CA LEU A 113 -40.68 -9.68 22.16
C LEU A 113 -40.22 -8.21 22.15
N HIS A 114 -39.62 -7.73 23.25
CA HIS A 114 -39.11 -6.36 23.36
C HIS A 114 -37.86 -6.09 22.51
N ASP A 115 -37.03 -7.11 22.27
CA ASP A 115 -35.83 -6.99 21.44
C ASP A 115 -36.17 -7.01 19.95
N LEU A 116 -37.32 -7.59 19.59
CA LEU A 116 -37.83 -7.60 18.24
C LEU A 116 -38.02 -6.17 17.71
N VAL A 117 -38.58 -5.26 18.51
CA VAL A 117 -38.85 -3.87 18.11
C VAL A 117 -37.57 -3.09 17.80
N ARG A 118 -36.44 -3.47 18.38
CA ARG A 118 -35.15 -2.77 18.24
C ARG A 118 -34.32 -3.39 17.11
N PRO A 119 -33.97 -2.64 16.05
CA PRO A 119 -33.21 -3.16 14.91
C PRO A 119 -31.89 -3.82 15.36
N SER A 120 -31.12 -3.11 16.18
CA SER A 120 -29.79 -3.53 16.62
C SER A 120 -29.76 -4.67 17.64
N SER A 121 -30.89 -5.07 18.23
CA SER A 121 -30.92 -6.20 19.18
C SER A 121 -31.74 -7.39 18.67
N SER A 122 -32.47 -7.21 17.57
CA SER A 122 -33.34 -8.25 17.01
C SER A 122 -32.60 -9.49 16.49
N GLY A 123 -31.30 -9.38 16.17
CA GLY A 123 -30.53 -10.47 15.55
C GLY A 123 -30.83 -10.70 14.07
N ILE A 124 -31.81 -9.96 13.51
CA ILE A 124 -32.22 -10.05 12.11
C ILE A 124 -31.09 -9.57 11.18
N PRO A 125 -30.43 -8.41 11.41
CA PRO A 125 -29.36 -7.95 10.52
C PRO A 125 -28.22 -8.96 10.39
N GLU A 126 -27.78 -9.55 11.51
CA GLU A 126 -26.69 -10.51 11.54
C GLU A 126 -27.03 -11.80 10.78
N ILE A 127 -28.27 -12.27 10.89
CA ILE A 127 -28.74 -13.43 10.14
C ILE A 127 -28.90 -13.10 8.66
N MET A 128 -29.37 -11.89 8.32
CA MET A 128 -29.50 -11.45 6.93
C MET A 128 -28.16 -11.39 6.22
N THR A 129 -27.13 -10.82 6.86
CA THR A 129 -25.74 -10.86 6.35
C THR A 129 -25.23 -12.30 6.21
N ALA A 130 -25.55 -13.19 7.16
CA ALA A 130 -25.19 -14.60 7.06
C ALA A 130 -25.91 -15.31 5.89
N ILE A 131 -27.16 -14.95 5.61
CA ILE A 131 -27.93 -15.46 4.46
C ILE A 131 -27.27 -15.00 3.16
N GLU A 132 -26.96 -13.71 3.02
CA GLU A 132 -26.27 -13.13 1.86
C GLU A 132 -24.98 -13.90 1.55
N ARG A 133 -24.07 -13.99 2.52
CA ARG A 133 -22.79 -14.71 2.36
C ARG A 133 -23.02 -16.19 2.05
N SER A 134 -24.06 -16.81 2.63
CA SER A 134 -24.42 -18.18 2.29
C SER A 134 -24.87 -18.34 0.83
N LEU A 135 -25.57 -17.36 0.26
CA LEU A 135 -25.97 -17.37 -1.15
C LEU A 135 -24.76 -17.21 -2.07
N VAL A 136 -23.80 -16.33 -1.72
CA VAL A 136 -22.53 -16.18 -2.45
C VAL A 136 -21.76 -17.50 -2.52
N LEU A 137 -21.67 -18.22 -1.39
CA LEU A 137 -21.03 -19.54 -1.33
C LEU A 137 -21.73 -20.60 -2.20
N ARG A 138 -23.06 -20.49 -2.37
CA ARG A 138 -23.84 -21.39 -3.23
C ARG A 138 -23.66 -21.07 -4.71
N VAL A 139 -23.64 -19.79 -5.09
CA VAL A 139 -23.34 -19.35 -6.46
C VAL A 139 -21.93 -19.82 -6.88
N SER A 140 -20.99 -19.79 -5.93
CA SER A 140 -19.61 -20.24 -6.14
C SER A 140 -19.46 -21.78 -6.21
N GLY A 141 -20.54 -22.53 -5.96
CA GLY A 141 -20.56 -23.99 -5.97
C GLY A 141 -19.88 -24.66 -4.77
N VAL A 142 -19.54 -23.90 -3.72
CA VAL A 142 -18.92 -24.41 -2.49
C VAL A 142 -19.97 -25.08 -1.60
N ALA A 143 -21.10 -24.42 -1.41
CA ALA A 143 -22.26 -24.96 -0.71
C ALA A 143 -23.27 -25.58 -1.72
N PRO A 144 -24.05 -26.60 -1.32
CA PRO A 144 -25.00 -27.24 -2.22
C PRO A 144 -26.06 -26.23 -2.71
N PRO A 145 -26.52 -26.34 -3.98
CA PRO A 145 -27.63 -25.53 -4.46
C PRO A 145 -28.89 -25.84 -3.65
N LEU A 146 -29.77 -24.85 -3.47
CA LEU A 146 -31.02 -25.03 -2.72
C LEU A 146 -31.98 -25.94 -3.50
N PRO A 147 -32.29 -27.16 -3.00
CA PRO A 147 -33.17 -28.07 -3.73
C PRO A 147 -34.66 -27.76 -3.49
N LYS A 148 -35.00 -27.06 -2.39
CA LYS A 148 -36.35 -26.69 -1.92
C LYS A 148 -36.30 -25.41 -1.08
N ARG A 149 -37.47 -24.83 -0.78
CA ARG A 149 -37.63 -23.76 0.23
C ARG A 149 -37.11 -24.23 1.58
N ARG A 150 -36.42 -23.33 2.30
CA ARG A 150 -35.93 -23.54 3.66
C ARG A 150 -36.98 -23.09 4.66
N LEU A 151 -36.88 -23.55 5.90
CA LEU A 151 -37.79 -23.11 6.95
C LEU A 151 -37.09 -22.04 7.82
N PHE A 152 -37.73 -20.89 7.99
CA PHE A 152 -37.30 -19.83 8.88
C PHE A 152 -38.27 -19.73 10.06
N VAL A 153 -37.82 -20.12 11.25
CA VAL A 153 -38.62 -20.14 12.46
C VAL A 153 -38.24 -18.97 13.35
N VAL A 154 -39.21 -18.14 13.74
CA VAL A 154 -39.00 -17.09 14.74
C VAL A 154 -39.63 -17.54 16.05
N ALA A 155 -38.79 -17.82 17.05
CA ALA A 155 -39.21 -18.19 18.39
C ALA A 155 -39.24 -16.94 19.29
N VAL A 156 -40.42 -16.34 19.41
CA VAL A 156 -40.68 -15.13 20.19
C VAL A 156 -40.90 -15.49 21.66
N ARG A 157 -40.02 -14.97 22.51
CA ARG A 157 -40.03 -15.17 23.97
C ARG A 157 -40.75 -14.03 24.68
N ASP A 158 -41.26 -14.32 25.87
CA ASP A 158 -41.96 -13.36 26.73
C ASP A 158 -43.20 -12.78 26.04
N TYR A 159 -43.95 -13.64 25.34
CA TYR A 159 -45.19 -13.26 24.67
C TYR A 159 -46.33 -13.20 25.68
N GLU A 160 -47.03 -12.07 25.68
CA GLU A 160 -48.25 -11.85 26.47
C GLU A 160 -49.42 -11.65 25.50
N SER A 161 -50.42 -12.55 25.58
CA SER A 161 -51.58 -12.55 24.68
C SER A 161 -52.44 -11.29 24.75
N ASP A 162 -52.29 -10.50 25.80
CA ASP A 162 -53.12 -9.31 26.05
C ASP A 162 -52.66 -8.09 25.24
N GLN A 163 -51.44 -8.09 24.69
CA GLN A 163 -50.87 -6.90 24.03
C GLN A 163 -50.87 -6.96 22.51
N VAL A 164 -50.72 -8.14 21.90
CA VAL A 164 -50.61 -8.32 20.44
C VAL A 164 -51.23 -9.66 20.06
N GLU A 165 -52.01 -9.73 18.99
CA GLU A 165 -52.50 -11.00 18.45
C GLU A 165 -51.40 -11.73 17.66
N GLN A 166 -51.41 -13.07 17.67
CA GLN A 166 -50.37 -13.87 17.02
C GLN A 166 -50.32 -13.63 15.50
N ASP A 167 -51.49 -13.47 14.87
CA ASP A 167 -51.59 -13.24 13.42
C ASP A 167 -51.00 -11.88 13.02
N GLU A 168 -51.23 -10.84 13.82
CA GLU A 168 -50.64 -9.51 13.60
C GLU A 168 -49.11 -9.54 13.72
N LEU A 169 -48.60 -10.28 14.71
CA LEU A 169 -47.17 -10.47 14.92
C LEU A 169 -46.51 -11.20 13.75
N GLU A 170 -47.16 -12.23 13.21
CA GLU A 170 -46.67 -12.97 12.05
C GLU A 170 -46.61 -12.10 10.79
N HIS A 171 -47.64 -11.29 10.53
CA HIS A 171 -47.64 -10.34 9.41
C HIS A 171 -46.53 -9.29 9.57
N ALA A 172 -46.40 -8.67 10.76
CA ALA A 172 -45.39 -7.66 11.01
C ALA A 172 -43.95 -8.20 10.87
N LEU A 173 -43.73 -9.45 11.28
CA LEU A 173 -42.45 -10.15 11.11
C LEU A 173 -42.17 -10.46 9.64
N SER A 174 -43.17 -10.93 8.90
CA SER A 174 -43.05 -11.22 7.46
C SER A 174 -42.67 -9.98 6.66
N ASP A 175 -43.35 -8.86 6.92
CA ASP A 175 -43.07 -7.58 6.26
C ASP A 175 -41.64 -7.11 6.56
N ARG A 176 -41.22 -7.22 7.82
CA ARG A 176 -39.89 -6.78 8.24
C ARG A 176 -38.77 -7.65 7.67
N LEU A 177 -38.94 -8.97 7.64
CA LEU A 177 -37.94 -9.86 7.04
C LEU A 177 -37.85 -9.63 5.53
N SER A 178 -38.98 -9.37 4.87
CA SER A 178 -39.02 -9.05 3.44
C SER A 178 -38.33 -7.71 3.15
N ALA A 179 -38.57 -6.69 3.97
CA ALA A 179 -37.88 -5.40 3.88
C ALA A 179 -36.37 -5.54 4.09
N ALA A 180 -35.96 -6.22 5.17
CA ALA A 180 -34.55 -6.44 5.46
C ALA A 180 -33.85 -7.26 4.36
N TYR A 181 -34.54 -8.21 3.72
CA TYR A 181 -34.00 -8.97 2.60
C TYR A 181 -33.84 -8.11 1.34
N SER A 182 -34.76 -7.16 1.09
CA SER A 182 -34.69 -6.26 -0.07
C SER A 182 -33.57 -5.22 0.00
N GLU A 183 -33.01 -4.96 1.19
CA GLU A 183 -31.87 -4.06 1.40
C GLU A 183 -30.51 -4.74 1.07
N ILE A 184 -30.49 -6.06 0.87
CA ILE A 184 -29.27 -6.84 0.67
C ILE A 184 -28.86 -6.86 -0.81
N ASP A 185 -27.55 -6.72 -1.07
CA ASP A 185 -26.98 -6.86 -2.41
C ASP A 185 -26.89 -8.34 -2.84
N LEU A 186 -27.97 -8.85 -3.42
CA LEU A 186 -28.07 -10.25 -3.86
C LEU A 186 -27.11 -10.57 -5.02
N PRO A 187 -26.44 -11.74 -5.00
CA PRO A 187 -25.55 -12.15 -6.08
C PRO A 187 -26.32 -12.44 -7.39
N SER A 188 -25.62 -12.39 -8.53
CA SER A 188 -26.22 -12.42 -9.89
C SER A 188 -27.08 -13.65 -10.22
N GLY A 189 -27.05 -14.72 -9.41
CA GLY A 189 -27.94 -15.87 -9.52
C GLY A 189 -29.26 -15.79 -8.73
N TYR A 190 -29.37 -14.86 -7.78
CA TYR A 190 -30.50 -14.71 -6.85
C TYR A 190 -31.13 -13.31 -6.87
N ALA A 191 -30.64 -12.40 -7.72
CA ALA A 191 -31.06 -11.00 -7.79
C ALA A 191 -32.58 -10.78 -8.03
N ALA A 192 -33.29 -11.76 -8.58
CA ALA A 192 -34.73 -11.69 -8.85
C ALA A 192 -35.59 -12.49 -7.85
N THR A 193 -35.01 -13.03 -6.78
CA THR A 193 -35.75 -13.83 -5.80
C THR A 193 -36.31 -12.98 -4.67
N GLU A 194 -37.51 -13.31 -4.20
CA GLU A 194 -38.07 -12.73 -2.97
C GLU A 194 -37.78 -13.63 -1.75
N PHE A 195 -37.94 -13.07 -0.55
CA PHE A 195 -37.77 -13.84 0.69
C PHE A 195 -38.69 -15.08 0.73
N SER A 196 -39.93 -14.93 0.28
CA SER A 196 -40.97 -15.97 0.19
C SER A 196 -40.66 -17.08 -0.81
N ASP A 197 -39.78 -16.83 -1.78
CA ASP A 197 -39.34 -17.84 -2.75
C ASP A 197 -38.31 -18.80 -2.14
N LEU A 198 -37.52 -18.33 -1.18
CA LEU A 198 -36.42 -19.06 -0.56
C LEU A 198 -36.78 -19.64 0.81
N PHE A 199 -37.67 -18.97 1.57
CA PHE A 199 -37.99 -19.32 2.94
C PHE A 199 -39.50 -19.42 3.19
N ASP A 200 -39.90 -20.49 3.88
CA ASP A 200 -41.19 -20.61 4.55
C ASP A 200 -41.04 -20.03 5.96
N LEU A 201 -41.79 -18.97 6.30
CA LEU A 201 -41.77 -18.37 7.64
C LEU A 201 -42.75 -19.08 8.57
N HIS A 202 -42.35 -19.31 9.83
CA HIS A 202 -43.27 -19.72 10.88
C HIS A 202 -42.92 -19.10 12.23
N VAL A 203 -43.92 -18.63 12.96
CA VAL A 203 -43.73 -17.93 14.24
C VAL A 203 -44.23 -18.78 15.40
N PHE A 204 -43.37 -19.01 16.39
CA PHE A 204 -43.71 -19.65 17.65
C PHE A 204 -43.63 -18.64 18.79
N THR A 205 -44.69 -18.57 19.60
CA THR A 205 -44.75 -17.70 20.78
C THR A 205 -44.58 -18.52 22.05
N PHE A 206 -43.73 -18.03 22.97
CA PHE A 206 -43.50 -18.64 24.27
C PHE A 206 -43.95 -17.68 25.39
N PRO A 207 -44.80 -18.14 26.33
CA PRO A 207 -45.15 -17.34 27.49
C PRO A 207 -43.95 -17.16 28.43
N VAL A 208 -44.05 -16.24 29.38
CA VAL A 208 -42.99 -16.00 30.37
C VAL A 208 -42.85 -17.22 31.30
N GLU A 209 -41.69 -17.88 31.23
CA GLU A 209 -41.39 -19.14 31.94
C GLU A 209 -41.62 -19.06 33.46
N ARG A 210 -41.36 -17.90 34.07
CA ARG A 210 -41.52 -17.69 35.52
C ARG A 210 -42.97 -17.62 35.97
N HIS A 211 -43.86 -17.12 35.12
CA HIS A 211 -45.26 -16.88 35.46
C HIS A 211 -46.16 -18.03 35.02
N CYS A 212 -45.88 -18.63 33.87
CA CYS A 212 -46.72 -19.68 33.26
C CYS A 212 -45.87 -20.89 32.82
N ALA A 213 -45.24 -21.59 33.78
CA ALA A 213 -44.37 -22.73 33.49
C ALA A 213 -45.08 -23.90 32.77
N ALA A 214 -46.35 -24.17 33.10
CA ALA A 214 -47.11 -25.25 32.46
C ALA A 214 -47.39 -24.96 30.97
N ASP A 215 -47.85 -23.74 30.65
CA ASP A 215 -48.12 -23.33 29.26
C ASP A 215 -46.82 -23.25 28.44
N PHE A 216 -45.74 -22.86 29.11
CA PHE A 216 -44.40 -22.87 28.54
C PHE A 216 -43.97 -24.27 28.13
N GLU A 217 -44.10 -25.27 29.00
CA GLU A 217 -43.78 -26.67 28.67
C GLU A 217 -44.64 -27.19 27.52
N VAL A 218 -45.93 -26.84 27.48
CA VAL A 218 -46.80 -27.17 26.35
C VAL A 218 -46.30 -26.55 25.04
N ALA A 219 -45.88 -25.29 25.06
CA ALA A 219 -45.30 -24.61 23.88
C ALA A 219 -43.98 -25.25 23.44
N VAL A 220 -43.11 -25.65 24.38
CA VAL A 220 -41.85 -26.36 24.10
C VAL A 220 -42.11 -27.71 23.46
N ASN A 221 -43.08 -28.47 23.96
CA ASN A 221 -43.46 -29.77 23.40
C ASN A 221 -44.05 -29.63 21.99
N LYS A 222 -44.85 -28.57 21.74
CA LYS A 222 -45.36 -28.24 20.40
C LYS A 222 -44.23 -27.94 19.43
N LEU A 223 -43.24 -27.14 19.83
CA LEU A 223 -42.05 -26.86 19.02
C LEU A 223 -41.27 -28.15 18.71
N GLY A 224 -41.08 -29.01 19.72
CA GLY A 224 -40.38 -30.30 19.55
C GLY A 224 -41.06 -31.22 18.53
N GLY A 225 -42.39 -31.35 18.60
CA GLY A 225 -43.17 -32.08 17.61
C GLY A 225 -43.03 -31.47 16.20
N PHE A 226 -43.19 -30.15 16.09
CA PHE A 226 -43.05 -29.44 14.82
C PHE A 226 -41.66 -29.60 14.18
N LEU A 227 -40.58 -29.54 14.96
CA LEU A 227 -39.23 -29.73 14.44
C LEU A 227 -38.97 -31.16 13.96
N ARG A 228 -39.59 -32.17 14.59
CA ARG A 228 -39.55 -33.56 14.11
C ARG A 228 -40.35 -33.74 12.81
N ASP A 229 -41.48 -33.08 12.68
CA ASP A 229 -42.27 -33.08 11.44
C ASP A 229 -41.53 -32.33 10.32
N ALA A 230 -40.92 -31.20 10.64
CA ALA A 230 -40.08 -30.42 9.74
C ALA A 230 -38.86 -31.22 9.27
N ASN A 231 -38.28 -32.06 10.13
CA ASN A 231 -37.21 -32.98 9.74
C ASN A 231 -37.63 -33.84 8.55
N ASN A 232 -38.84 -34.40 8.55
CA ASN A 232 -39.32 -35.23 7.45
C ASN A 232 -39.57 -34.44 6.15
N LYS A 233 -40.01 -33.18 6.26
CA LYS A 233 -40.33 -32.33 5.09
C LYS A 233 -39.09 -31.70 4.45
N TYR A 234 -38.14 -31.25 5.28
CA TYR A 234 -36.95 -30.49 4.87
C TYR A 234 -35.65 -31.30 4.94
N ALA A 235 -35.70 -32.60 5.29
CA ALA A 235 -34.55 -33.49 5.15
C ALA A 235 -34.11 -33.58 3.68
N ASP A 236 -32.81 -33.45 3.47
CA ASP A 236 -32.19 -33.80 2.19
C ASP A 236 -31.92 -35.31 2.20
N ALA A 237 -32.61 -36.04 1.33
CA ALA A 237 -32.50 -37.50 1.21
C ALA A 237 -31.06 -37.96 0.89
N GLY A 238 -30.20 -37.08 0.37
CA GLY A 238 -28.79 -37.37 0.13
C GLY A 238 -27.84 -36.89 1.22
N MET A 239 -28.32 -36.33 2.33
CA MET A 239 -27.46 -35.82 3.41
C MET A 239 -27.09 -36.94 4.38
N THR A 240 -25.79 -37.26 4.42
CA THR A 240 -25.18 -38.20 5.37
C THR A 240 -24.17 -37.45 6.25
N GLY A 241 -23.83 -38.01 7.42
CA GLY A 241 -22.85 -37.39 8.33
C GLY A 241 -21.49 -37.11 7.68
N HIS A 242 -21.05 -37.98 6.76
CA HIS A 242 -19.83 -37.78 5.98
C HIS A 242 -19.95 -36.61 4.99
N ARG A 243 -21.03 -36.57 4.20
CA ARG A 243 -21.27 -35.48 3.23
C ARG A 243 -21.38 -34.12 3.93
N LEU A 244 -22.02 -34.10 5.10
CA LEU A 244 -22.11 -32.90 5.92
C LEU A 244 -20.73 -32.39 6.36
N SER A 245 -19.87 -33.30 6.82
CA SER A 245 -18.50 -32.98 7.25
C SER A 245 -17.67 -32.43 6.08
N ASP A 246 -17.82 -33.01 4.89
CA ASP A 246 -17.13 -32.53 3.68
C ASP A 246 -17.59 -31.12 3.26
N ILE A 247 -18.90 -30.84 3.36
CA ILE A 247 -19.45 -29.50 3.05
C ILE A 247 -18.91 -28.48 4.06
N ILE A 248 -18.92 -28.81 5.36
CA ILE A 248 -18.39 -27.95 6.42
C ILE A 248 -16.92 -27.63 6.17
N ALA A 249 -16.10 -28.63 5.83
CA ALA A 249 -14.69 -28.43 5.52
C ALA A 249 -14.49 -27.48 4.33
N LYS A 250 -15.24 -27.69 3.23
CA LYS A 250 -15.18 -26.80 2.05
C LYS A 250 -15.56 -25.36 2.37
N VAL A 251 -16.65 -25.18 3.12
CA VAL A 251 -17.11 -23.84 3.53
C VAL A 251 -16.08 -23.17 4.45
N GLN A 252 -15.51 -23.91 5.41
CA GLN A 252 -14.44 -23.40 6.28
C GLN A 252 -13.20 -22.97 5.50
N ASP A 253 -12.81 -23.72 4.47
CA ASP A 253 -11.66 -23.37 3.63
C ASP A 253 -11.93 -22.14 2.77
N SER A 254 -13.14 -21.97 2.23
CA SER A 254 -13.54 -20.75 1.51
C SER A 254 -13.58 -19.52 2.42
N ILE A 255 -14.15 -19.64 3.62
CA ILE A 255 -14.15 -18.56 4.62
C ILE A 255 -12.70 -18.18 5.00
N ARG A 256 -11.80 -19.17 5.12
CA ARG A 256 -10.38 -18.92 5.41
C ARG A 256 -9.69 -18.15 4.28
N ALA A 257 -10.02 -18.46 3.03
CA ALA A 257 -9.46 -17.77 1.86
C ALA A 257 -9.95 -16.32 1.76
N GLU A 258 -11.24 -16.07 1.96
CA GLU A 258 -11.83 -14.73 1.97
C GLU A 258 -11.27 -13.88 3.13
N SER A 259 -11.15 -14.47 4.32
CA SER A 259 -10.55 -13.79 5.49
C SER A 259 -9.06 -13.44 5.31
N ALA A 260 -8.36 -14.04 4.34
CA ALA A 260 -6.98 -13.68 4.02
C ALA A 260 -6.89 -12.41 3.15
N GLU A 261 -7.97 -12.04 2.48
CA GLU A 261 -8.13 -10.79 1.72
C GLU A 261 -8.74 -9.66 2.56
N ASP A 262 -9.21 -9.95 3.77
CA ASP A 262 -10.05 -9.02 4.51
C ASP A 262 -9.33 -7.77 5.07
N LEU A 263 -10.09 -6.68 4.95
CA LEU A 263 -9.78 -5.30 5.27
C LEU A 263 -9.27 -5.10 6.72
N PRO A 264 -8.48 -4.03 6.97
CA PRO A 264 -8.04 -3.69 8.32
C PRO A 264 -9.24 -3.52 9.26
N GLU A 265 -9.15 -4.04 10.50
CA GLU A 265 -10.18 -3.87 11.54
C GLU A 265 -10.64 -2.40 11.64
N ASP A 266 -11.89 -2.13 12.02
CA ASP A 266 -12.45 -0.76 12.14
C ASP A 266 -11.56 0.21 12.95
N LYS A 267 -10.82 -0.33 13.92
CA LYS A 267 -9.83 0.42 14.71
C LYS A 267 -8.62 0.84 13.87
N GLU A 268 -8.13 -0.01 12.98
CA GLU A 268 -7.06 0.31 12.04
C GLU A 268 -7.52 1.25 10.91
N LEU A 269 -8.76 1.11 10.43
CA LEU A 269 -9.35 2.05 9.48
C LEU A 269 -9.47 3.45 10.09
N THR A 270 -10.03 3.54 11.30
CA THR A 270 -10.17 4.80 12.04
C THR A 270 -8.81 5.43 12.36
N ALA A 271 -7.84 4.61 12.78
CA ALA A 271 -6.47 5.07 13.01
C ALA A 271 -5.79 5.53 11.72
N THR A 272 -6.01 4.84 10.59
CA THR A 272 -5.45 5.23 9.28
C THR A 272 -6.00 6.57 8.83
N PHE A 273 -7.31 6.79 8.95
CA PHE A 273 -7.94 8.06 8.60
C PHE A 273 -7.46 9.21 9.50
N SER A 274 -7.43 8.98 10.81
CA SER A 274 -7.01 9.98 11.80
C SER A 274 -5.54 10.35 11.63
N CYS A 275 -4.63 9.37 11.53
CA CYS A 275 -3.21 9.59 11.30
C CYS A 275 -2.97 10.30 9.95
N SER A 276 -3.74 9.99 8.91
CA SER A 276 -3.62 10.66 7.61
C SER A 276 -4.00 12.15 7.69
N THR A 277 -5.05 12.47 8.43
CA THR A 277 -5.48 13.87 8.65
C THR A 277 -4.44 14.65 9.44
N ILE A 278 -3.90 14.06 10.51
CA ILE A 278 -2.81 14.64 11.31
C ILE A 278 -1.57 14.85 10.44
N MET A 279 -1.19 13.84 9.65
CA MET A 279 -0.04 13.91 8.74
C MET A 279 -0.18 15.09 7.77
N GLN A 280 -1.35 15.28 7.16
CA GLN A 280 -1.60 16.36 6.22
C GLN A 280 -1.50 17.74 6.90
N ASN A 281 -2.11 17.90 8.07
CA ASN A 281 -2.06 19.14 8.84
C ASN A 281 -0.62 19.50 9.26
N VAL A 282 0.17 18.51 9.68
CA VAL A 282 1.58 18.70 10.05
C VAL A 282 2.43 19.03 8.82
N PHE A 283 2.17 18.37 7.68
CA PHE A 283 2.85 18.67 6.43
C PHE A 283 2.55 20.08 5.91
N ASP A 284 1.32 20.58 6.07
CA ASP A 284 0.96 21.94 5.69
C ASP A 284 1.65 23.00 6.58
N LYS A 285 1.84 22.71 7.88
CA LYS A 285 2.66 23.55 8.77
C LYS A 285 4.12 23.59 8.29
N TYR A 286 4.70 22.44 7.92
CA TYR A 286 6.03 22.37 7.32
C TYR A 286 6.12 23.19 6.02
N ARG A 287 5.15 23.04 5.11
CA ARG A 287 5.12 23.76 3.84
C ARG A 287 5.09 25.27 4.06
N ASN A 288 4.36 25.73 5.08
CA ASN A 288 4.34 27.15 5.45
C ASN A 288 5.69 27.64 5.97
N ALA A 289 6.41 26.83 6.76
CA ALA A 289 7.76 27.15 7.23
C ALA A 289 8.78 27.23 6.07
N THR A 290 8.67 26.35 5.07
CA THR A 290 9.59 26.30 3.92
C THR A 290 9.27 27.28 2.79
N LYS A 291 8.12 27.98 2.83
CA LYS A 291 7.74 28.99 1.81
C LYS A 291 8.83 30.04 1.57
N ARG A 292 9.47 30.54 2.64
CA ARG A 292 10.54 31.54 2.53
C ARG A 292 11.79 30.97 1.85
N TRP A 293 12.13 29.71 2.12
CA TRP A 293 13.24 29.03 1.46
C TRP A 293 12.94 28.80 -0.02
N LYS A 294 11.73 28.34 -0.36
CA LYS A 294 11.27 28.19 -1.75
C LYS A 294 11.42 29.49 -2.53
N ALA A 295 10.88 30.59 -2.02
CA ALA A 295 11.01 31.90 -2.65
C ALA A 295 12.48 32.33 -2.82
N THR A 296 13.32 32.11 -1.80
CA THR A 296 14.76 32.46 -1.86
C THR A 296 15.49 31.65 -2.94
N VAL A 297 15.24 30.34 -2.99
CA VAL A 297 15.87 29.44 -3.97
C VAL A 297 15.37 29.73 -5.39
N ASP A 298 14.09 30.08 -5.57
CA ASP A 298 13.53 30.43 -6.88
C ASP A 298 14.08 31.76 -7.40
N THR A 299 14.45 32.71 -6.53
CA THR A 299 15.20 33.91 -6.93
C THR A 299 16.68 33.64 -7.27
N GLY A 300 17.13 32.38 -7.18
CA GLY A 300 18.51 31.97 -7.45
C GLY A 300 19.49 32.29 -6.33
N ARG A 301 19.01 32.52 -5.10
CA ARG A 301 19.86 32.73 -3.92
C ARG A 301 20.03 31.43 -3.15
N ILE A 302 21.20 31.26 -2.54
CA ILE A 302 21.52 30.10 -1.70
C ILE A 302 21.08 30.39 -0.26
N VAL A 303 20.41 29.43 0.37
CA VAL A 303 20.04 29.52 1.79
C VAL A 303 21.26 29.09 2.63
N ALA A 304 21.76 30.00 3.47
CA ALA A 304 22.88 29.69 4.36
C ALA A 304 22.47 28.63 5.40
N ASN A 305 23.37 27.69 5.70
CA ASN A 305 23.16 26.60 6.67
C ASN A 305 21.91 25.75 6.42
N PHE A 306 21.49 25.62 5.16
CA PHE A 306 20.30 24.86 4.78
C PHE A 306 20.28 23.44 5.34
N GLY A 307 21.39 22.70 5.26
CA GLY A 307 21.43 21.29 5.70
C GLY A 307 21.05 21.12 7.17
N ALA A 308 21.71 21.86 8.06
CA ALA A 308 21.48 21.78 9.50
C ALA A 308 20.08 22.29 9.92
N GLU A 309 19.61 23.36 9.28
CA GLU A 309 18.30 23.93 9.61
C GLU A 309 17.15 23.08 9.05
N ASN A 310 17.36 22.45 7.90
CA ASN A 310 16.42 21.49 7.33
C ASN A 310 16.30 20.23 8.20
N ASP A 311 17.42 19.69 8.69
CA ASP A 311 17.40 18.54 9.59
C ASP A 311 16.59 18.83 10.86
N ARG A 312 16.84 19.97 11.51
CA ARG A 312 16.08 20.43 12.69
C ARG A 312 14.59 20.60 12.39
N LEU A 313 14.27 21.13 11.21
CA LEU A 313 12.88 21.33 10.81
C LEU A 313 12.16 19.99 10.59
N ILE A 314 12.82 19.02 9.97
CA ILE A 314 12.28 17.67 9.77
C ILE A 314 12.07 16.98 11.12
N GLU A 315 13.06 17.01 12.01
CA GLU A 315 12.97 16.42 13.36
C GLU A 315 11.80 17.03 14.15
N ARG A 316 11.71 18.37 14.21
CA ARG A 316 10.60 19.07 14.88
C ARG A 316 9.25 18.70 14.26
N THR A 317 9.18 18.54 12.94
CA THR A 317 7.92 18.18 12.25
C THR A 317 7.49 16.77 12.61
N LEU A 318 8.43 15.83 12.70
CA LEU A 318 8.17 14.46 13.15
C LEU A 318 7.77 14.41 14.63
N GLU A 319 8.40 15.21 15.50
CA GLU A 319 8.01 15.32 16.91
C GLU A 319 6.59 15.85 17.09
N VAL A 320 6.17 16.83 16.29
CA VAL A 320 4.79 17.34 16.32
C VAL A 320 3.81 16.24 15.88
N TYR A 321 4.14 15.49 14.83
CA TYR A 321 3.32 14.34 14.41
C TYR A 321 3.24 13.28 15.52
N ASP A 322 4.36 12.92 16.14
CA ASP A 322 4.43 11.91 17.21
C ASP A 322 3.61 12.33 18.44
N LYS A 323 3.54 13.65 18.73
CA LYS A 323 2.70 14.21 19.79
C LYS A 323 1.22 14.15 19.44
N ASP A 324 0.85 14.64 18.26
CA ASP A 324 -0.55 14.73 17.82
C ASP A 324 -1.17 13.34 17.55
N ALA A 325 -0.36 12.36 17.10
CA ALA A 325 -0.78 10.99 16.83
C ALA A 325 -0.50 10.01 17.99
N SER A 326 -0.16 10.51 19.19
CA SER A 326 0.22 9.70 20.36
C SER A 326 -0.84 8.66 20.78
N ALA A 327 -2.12 8.94 20.56
CA ALA A 327 -3.22 8.02 20.82
C ALA A 327 -3.20 6.74 19.96
N PHE A 328 -2.55 6.77 18.79
CA PHE A 328 -2.53 5.66 17.82
C PHE A 328 -1.16 4.95 17.75
N LYS A 329 -0.26 5.22 18.71
CA LYS A 329 1.13 4.73 18.69
C LYS A 329 1.26 3.19 18.69
N SER A 330 0.26 2.48 19.19
CA SER A 330 0.20 1.02 19.20
C SER A 330 -0.23 0.40 17.87
N THR A 331 -0.72 1.19 16.91
CA THR A 331 -1.28 0.69 15.64
C THR A 331 -0.22 0.69 14.53
N ALA A 332 -0.27 -0.29 13.63
CA ALA A 332 0.63 -0.36 12.46
C ALA A 332 0.50 0.87 11.53
N ALA A 333 -0.72 1.42 11.44
CA ALA A 333 -1.04 2.63 10.68
C ALA A 333 -0.18 3.84 11.08
N TYR A 334 0.12 4.01 12.37
CA TYR A 334 0.94 5.12 12.87
C TYR A 334 2.36 5.07 12.31
N LEU A 335 3.02 3.90 12.39
CA LEU A 335 4.39 3.72 11.89
C LEU A 335 4.46 3.92 10.39
N ARG A 336 3.50 3.35 9.64
CA ARG A 336 3.41 3.50 8.19
C ARG A 336 3.28 4.98 7.79
N LYS A 337 2.37 5.71 8.43
CA LYS A 337 2.12 7.13 8.12
C LYS A 337 3.28 8.04 8.57
N ARG A 338 3.97 7.69 9.65
CA ARG A 338 5.18 8.39 10.08
C ARG A 338 6.32 8.28 9.06
N GLU A 339 6.54 7.09 8.50
CA GLU A 339 7.58 6.89 7.48
C GLU A 339 7.17 7.53 6.15
N GLU A 340 5.87 7.52 5.81
CA GLU A 340 5.33 8.25 4.67
C GLU A 340 5.58 9.77 4.81
N LEU A 341 5.30 10.34 5.99
CA LEU A 341 5.58 11.75 6.29
C LEU A 341 7.06 12.06 6.11
N LYS A 342 7.95 11.27 6.73
CA LYS A 342 9.40 11.43 6.62
C LYS A 342 9.86 11.41 5.16
N SER A 343 9.36 10.46 4.38
CA SER A 343 9.68 10.32 2.95
C SER A 343 9.23 11.55 2.14
N ARG A 344 8.02 12.06 2.40
CA ARG A 344 7.51 13.28 1.75
C ARG A 344 8.33 14.53 2.12
N LEU A 345 8.72 14.67 3.39
CA LEU A 345 9.56 15.79 3.85
C LEU A 345 10.94 15.76 3.18
N LEU A 346 11.57 14.58 3.09
CA LEU A 346 12.87 14.41 2.43
C LEU A 346 12.79 14.70 0.93
N ALA A 347 11.71 14.28 0.25
CA ALA A 347 11.50 14.55 -1.17
C ALA A 347 11.34 16.05 -1.47
N ASP A 348 10.52 16.77 -0.69
CA ASP A 348 10.35 18.23 -0.85
C ASP A 348 11.66 18.98 -0.57
N SER A 349 12.39 18.57 0.47
CA SER A 349 13.68 19.15 0.82
C SER A 349 14.75 18.90 -0.25
N TYR A 350 14.76 17.71 -0.87
CA TYR A 350 15.69 17.37 -1.93
C TYR A 350 15.51 18.25 -3.18
N ALA A 351 14.27 18.59 -3.54
CA ALA A 351 14.01 19.51 -4.65
C ALA A 351 14.65 20.90 -4.42
N LEU A 352 14.65 21.39 -3.17
CA LEU A 352 15.33 22.64 -2.81
C LEU A 352 16.85 22.49 -2.83
N PHE A 353 17.37 21.36 -2.35
CA PHE A 353 18.78 21.04 -2.38
C PHE A 353 19.32 21.01 -3.81
N ALA A 354 18.65 20.31 -4.73
CA ALA A 354 19.05 20.18 -6.13
C ALA A 354 19.18 21.55 -6.82
N LYS A 355 18.20 22.44 -6.64
CA LYS A 355 18.24 23.81 -7.16
C LYS A 355 19.42 24.61 -6.59
N GLN A 356 19.68 24.50 -5.29
CA GLN A 356 20.78 25.21 -4.65
C GLN A 356 22.16 24.70 -5.10
N ILE A 357 22.32 23.39 -5.31
CA ILE A 357 23.56 22.80 -5.83
C ILE A 357 23.86 23.29 -7.24
N LEU A 358 22.85 23.41 -8.11
CA LEU A 358 23.05 24.01 -9.44
C LEU A 358 23.54 25.46 -9.34
N LYS A 359 23.06 26.23 -8.35
CA LYS A 359 23.55 27.59 -8.13
C LYS A 359 24.97 27.62 -7.55
N VAL A 360 25.30 26.72 -6.63
CA VAL A 360 26.68 26.58 -6.13
C VAL A 360 27.63 26.20 -7.26
N ARG A 361 27.21 25.34 -8.19
CA ARG A 361 27.97 24.99 -9.40
C ARG A 361 28.26 26.23 -10.25
N GLU A 362 27.26 27.06 -10.50
CA GLU A 362 27.42 28.31 -11.24
C GLU A 362 28.41 29.26 -10.53
N ASN A 363 28.25 29.44 -9.22
CA ASN A 363 29.14 30.28 -8.42
C ASN A 363 30.59 29.77 -8.42
N ALA A 364 30.80 28.46 -8.27
CA ALA A 364 32.11 27.84 -8.34
C ALA A 364 32.77 28.05 -9.71
N TYR A 365 31.99 27.96 -10.78
CA TYR A 365 32.45 28.24 -12.13
C TYR A 365 32.82 29.73 -12.33
N GLN A 366 32.09 30.67 -11.72
CA GLN A 366 32.49 32.09 -11.73
C GLN A 366 33.81 32.32 -10.98
N VAL A 367 34.02 31.64 -9.84
CA VAL A 367 35.31 31.67 -9.11
C VAL A 367 36.44 31.15 -10.01
N PHE A 368 36.19 30.07 -10.76
CA PHE A 368 37.14 29.55 -11.74
C PHE A 368 37.44 30.58 -12.84
N ARG A 369 36.42 31.17 -13.48
CA ARG A 369 36.61 32.19 -14.53
C ARG A 369 37.40 33.39 -14.03
N ALA A 370 37.09 33.90 -12.85
CA ALA A 370 37.80 35.03 -12.24
C ALA A 370 39.28 34.70 -11.98
N LYS A 371 39.58 33.46 -11.54
CA LYS A 371 40.96 33.00 -11.38
C LYS A 371 41.67 32.80 -12.71
N LEU A 372 40.99 32.23 -13.69
CA LEU A 372 41.53 31.98 -15.02
C LEU A 372 41.90 33.30 -15.72
N ALA A 373 41.09 34.35 -15.59
CA ALA A 373 41.37 35.68 -16.11
C ALA A 373 42.68 36.29 -15.55
N ARG A 374 43.04 35.97 -14.30
CA ARG A 374 44.25 36.52 -13.63
C ARG A 374 45.54 35.78 -13.99
N ILE A 375 45.46 34.59 -14.60
CA ILE A 375 46.64 33.79 -14.94
C ILE A 375 47.31 34.36 -16.19
N ARG A 376 48.59 34.73 -16.07
CA ARG A 376 49.45 35.13 -17.21
C ARG A 376 49.98 33.91 -17.95
N ILE A 377 50.18 34.05 -19.26
CA ILE A 377 50.76 33.02 -20.12
C ILE A 377 52.27 32.95 -19.85
N THR A 378 52.76 31.85 -19.29
CA THR A 378 54.14 31.58 -18.86
C THR A 378 54.35 30.06 -18.88
N ASP A 379 55.59 29.56 -18.77
CA ASP A 379 55.89 28.12 -18.79
C ASP A 379 55.17 27.29 -17.71
N LYS A 380 54.64 27.93 -16.66
CA LYS A 380 53.88 27.29 -15.56
C LYS A 380 52.36 27.34 -15.70
N VAL A 381 51.81 27.77 -16.85
CA VAL A 381 50.36 27.95 -17.04
C VAL A 381 49.57 26.68 -16.73
N GLU A 382 49.99 25.51 -17.20
CA GLU A 382 49.28 24.25 -16.94
C GLU A 382 49.20 23.90 -15.45
N LYS A 383 50.20 24.30 -14.65
CA LYS A 383 50.17 24.11 -13.20
C LYS A 383 49.21 25.12 -12.54
N ASN A 384 49.23 26.36 -12.99
CA ASN A 384 48.36 27.42 -12.46
C ASN A 384 46.88 27.17 -12.78
N VAL A 385 46.58 26.70 -13.99
CA VAL A 385 45.21 26.35 -14.42
C VAL A 385 44.69 25.14 -13.64
N ARG A 386 45.50 24.09 -13.45
CA ARG A 386 45.16 22.97 -12.55
C ARG A 386 44.91 23.43 -11.11
N GLY A 387 45.71 24.39 -10.62
CA GLY A 387 45.49 25.02 -9.33
C GLY A 387 44.16 25.77 -9.24
N ALA A 388 43.77 26.50 -10.30
CA ALA A 388 42.48 27.20 -10.36
C ALA A 388 41.29 26.25 -10.32
N VAL A 389 41.35 25.15 -11.09
CA VAL A 389 40.34 24.06 -11.06
C VAL A 389 40.20 23.49 -9.65
N LYS A 390 41.32 23.18 -8.98
CA LYS A 390 41.30 22.61 -7.62
C LYS A 390 40.66 23.55 -6.60
N VAL A 391 40.87 24.86 -6.71
CA VAL A 391 40.25 25.81 -5.76
C VAL A 391 38.76 26.01 -6.03
N ALA A 392 38.34 26.03 -7.30
CA ALA A 392 36.92 26.08 -7.62
C ALA A 392 36.20 24.79 -7.19
N GLU A 393 36.85 23.63 -7.36
CA GLU A 393 36.36 22.35 -6.87
C GLU A 393 36.25 22.32 -5.34
N SER A 394 37.27 22.79 -4.60
CA SER A 394 37.21 22.83 -3.14
C SER A 394 36.10 23.76 -2.64
N PHE A 395 35.90 24.90 -3.31
CA PHE A 395 34.79 25.82 -3.01
C PHE A 395 33.43 25.14 -3.20
N PHE A 396 33.25 24.39 -4.29
CA PHE A 396 32.03 23.63 -4.55
C PHE A 396 31.77 22.57 -3.48
N VAL A 397 32.79 21.79 -3.11
CA VAL A 397 32.67 20.73 -2.09
C VAL A 397 32.32 21.32 -0.72
N GLU A 398 32.97 22.40 -0.30
CA GLU A 398 32.70 23.05 0.99
C GLU A 398 31.25 23.55 1.07
N HIS A 399 30.76 24.24 0.04
CA HIS A 399 29.40 24.76 0.01
C HIS A 399 28.36 23.65 -0.20
N GLY A 400 28.70 22.59 -0.96
CA GLY A 400 27.84 21.43 -1.16
C GLY A 400 27.64 20.63 0.14
N GLU A 401 28.68 20.49 0.96
CA GLU A 401 28.61 19.82 2.26
C GLU A 401 27.73 20.58 3.26
N VAL A 402 27.77 21.92 3.27
CA VAL A 402 26.91 22.76 4.13
C VAL A 402 25.42 22.64 3.75
N LEU A 403 25.12 22.40 2.48
CA LEU A 403 23.76 22.21 1.99
C LEU A 403 23.23 20.78 2.22
N ARG A 404 24.11 19.81 2.47
CA ARG A 404 23.72 18.41 2.64
C ARG A 404 23.02 18.18 3.98
N SER A 405 21.84 17.57 3.92
CA SER A 405 21.13 17.03 5.08
C SER A 405 21.80 15.74 5.57
N LYS A 406 21.85 15.50 6.89
CA LYS A 406 22.32 14.23 7.46
C LYS A 406 21.24 13.15 7.46
N LEU A 407 19.97 13.55 7.43
CA LEU A 407 18.80 12.66 7.44
C LEU A 407 18.52 12.06 6.07
N GLY A 408 18.91 12.75 4.99
CA GLY A 408 18.81 12.28 3.61
C GLY A 408 20.14 11.76 3.08
N SER A 409 20.12 10.64 2.35
CA SER A 409 21.28 10.11 1.62
C SER A 409 21.56 10.89 0.33
N TRP A 410 21.59 12.22 0.38
CA TRP A 410 21.76 13.07 -0.79
C TRP A 410 23.21 13.12 -1.25
N ARG A 411 23.43 12.97 -2.56
CA ARG A 411 24.74 13.02 -3.20
C ARG A 411 24.75 14.13 -4.24
N PHE A 412 25.92 14.73 -4.45
CA PHE A 412 26.18 15.78 -5.44
C PHE A 412 27.41 15.46 -6.30
N ASP A 413 27.83 14.19 -6.30
CA ASP A 413 29.03 13.75 -7.02
C ASP A 413 28.89 13.94 -8.53
N ASN A 414 27.70 13.75 -9.10
CA ASN A 414 27.49 13.92 -10.53
C ASN A 414 27.74 15.37 -10.96
N GLU A 415 27.17 16.32 -10.23
CA GLU A 415 27.28 17.76 -10.44
C GLU A 415 28.72 18.23 -10.24
N ARG A 416 29.46 17.61 -9.31
CA ARG A 416 30.90 17.83 -9.15
C ARG A 416 31.68 17.37 -10.39
N HIS A 417 31.41 16.16 -10.89
CA HIS A 417 32.12 15.63 -12.06
C HIS A 417 31.84 16.47 -13.31
N GLU A 418 30.58 16.85 -13.54
CA GLU A 418 30.19 17.75 -14.63
C GLU A 418 30.90 19.11 -14.55
N LEU A 419 30.95 19.72 -13.36
CA LEU A 419 31.65 20.98 -13.14
C LEU A 419 33.14 20.87 -13.46
N VAL A 420 33.80 19.82 -12.98
CA VAL A 420 35.23 19.59 -13.20
C VAL A 420 35.53 19.33 -14.67
N ASN A 421 34.68 18.57 -15.37
CA ASN A 421 34.84 18.33 -16.80
C ASN A 421 34.68 19.64 -17.59
N HIS A 422 33.62 20.41 -17.33
CA HIS A 422 33.40 21.70 -17.97
C HIS A 422 34.56 22.69 -17.74
N MET A 423 35.09 22.77 -16.52
CA MET A 423 36.28 23.59 -16.23
C MET A 423 37.55 23.11 -16.94
N ARG A 424 37.69 21.79 -17.16
CA ARG A 424 38.83 21.22 -17.89
C ARG A 424 38.73 21.52 -19.38
N ASP A 425 37.54 21.40 -19.95
CA ASP A 425 37.31 21.67 -21.37
C ASP A 425 37.63 23.13 -21.69
N ASP A 426 37.07 24.08 -20.94
CA ASP A 426 37.39 25.51 -21.05
C ASP A 426 38.89 25.82 -20.88
N ALA A 427 39.54 25.14 -19.93
CA ALA A 427 40.96 25.27 -19.72
C ALA A 427 41.77 24.78 -20.93
N THR A 428 41.36 23.67 -21.54
CA THR A 428 42.01 23.13 -22.73
C THR A 428 41.78 24.00 -23.95
N GLU A 429 40.58 24.54 -24.16
CA GLU A 429 40.29 25.47 -25.24
C GLU A 429 41.15 26.73 -25.14
N ARG A 430 41.25 27.33 -23.95
CA ARG A 430 42.09 28.51 -23.74
C ARG A 430 43.57 28.21 -23.98
N LEU A 431 44.06 27.04 -23.58
CA LEU A 431 45.42 26.61 -23.87
C LEU A 431 45.66 26.37 -25.37
N GLN A 432 44.70 25.79 -26.08
CA GLN A 432 44.77 25.58 -27.53
C GLN A 432 44.78 26.92 -28.27
N LEU A 433 43.92 27.87 -27.90
CA LEU A 433 43.92 29.22 -28.46
C LEU A 433 45.27 29.93 -28.22
N ALA A 434 45.84 29.81 -27.02
CA ALA A 434 47.16 30.34 -26.74
C ALA A 434 48.28 29.69 -27.58
N ARG A 435 48.16 28.40 -27.92
CA ARG A 435 49.09 27.70 -28.84
C ARG A 435 48.95 28.20 -30.27
N LEU A 436 47.71 28.34 -30.76
CA LEU A 436 47.44 28.83 -32.11
C LEU A 436 47.95 30.28 -32.32
N GLN A 437 47.89 31.09 -31.26
CA GLN A 437 48.44 32.46 -31.26
C GLN A 437 49.97 32.51 -31.12
N GLY A 438 50.65 31.38 -30.92
CA GLY A 438 52.10 31.33 -30.68
C GLY A 438 52.55 31.85 -29.31
N ASN A 439 51.60 32.21 -28.44
CA ASN A 439 51.85 32.74 -27.09
C ASN A 439 52.27 31.66 -26.08
N TYR A 440 52.03 30.38 -26.40
CA TYR A 440 52.35 29.25 -25.53
C TYR A 440 52.92 28.07 -26.33
N VAL A 441 54.12 27.64 -25.96
CA VAL A 441 54.74 26.39 -26.44
C VAL A 441 54.82 25.43 -25.25
N PRO A 442 54.17 24.25 -25.30
CA PRO A 442 54.29 23.29 -24.21
C PRO A 442 55.73 22.81 -24.10
N SER A 443 56.21 22.59 -22.88
CA SER A 443 57.52 21.97 -22.67
C SER A 443 57.50 20.56 -23.25
N ILE A 444 58.23 20.35 -24.35
CA ILE A 444 58.41 19.01 -24.93
C ILE A 444 59.17 18.19 -23.89
N ARG A 445 58.53 17.16 -23.34
CA ARG A 445 59.25 16.15 -22.56
C ARG A 445 60.16 15.44 -23.55
N ALA A 446 61.47 15.54 -23.36
CA ALA A 446 62.43 14.80 -24.17
C ALA A 446 61.99 13.32 -24.18
N PRO A 447 61.86 12.68 -25.35
CA PRO A 447 61.57 11.26 -25.39
C PRO A 447 62.67 10.56 -24.60
N ILE A 448 62.28 9.78 -23.60
CA ILE A 448 63.21 8.86 -22.96
C ILE A 448 63.53 7.84 -24.05
N ALA A 449 64.67 8.02 -24.72
CA ALA A 449 65.18 7.05 -25.65
C ALA A 449 65.48 5.78 -24.84
N PHE A 450 64.55 4.82 -24.83
CA PHE A 450 64.85 3.45 -24.42
C PHE A 450 65.74 2.87 -25.49
N ALA A 451 67.02 3.11 -25.31
CA ALA A 451 68.00 2.65 -26.23
C ALA A 451 68.36 1.22 -25.80
N PHE A 452 67.78 0.23 -26.49
CA PHE A 452 67.96 -1.21 -26.23
C PHE A 452 69.41 -1.71 -26.45
N HIS A 453 70.37 -0.81 -26.68
CA HIS A 453 71.77 -1.15 -26.87
C HIS A 453 72.44 -1.72 -25.60
N THR A 454 71.81 -1.63 -24.43
CA THR A 454 72.24 -2.33 -23.21
C THR A 454 71.79 -3.79 -23.12
N LEU A 455 70.92 -4.26 -24.03
CA LEU A 455 70.41 -5.64 -24.03
C LEU A 455 70.87 -6.48 -25.24
N LEU A 456 71.65 -5.91 -26.15
CA LEU A 456 72.27 -6.64 -27.25
C LEU A 456 73.75 -6.93 -26.94
N LEU A 457 74.02 -8.12 -26.41
CA LEU A 457 75.30 -8.79 -26.57
C LEU A 457 75.33 -9.40 -27.98
N ALA A 458 75.76 -8.62 -28.98
CA ALA A 458 76.08 -9.16 -30.30
C ALA A 458 77.53 -8.81 -30.68
N PRO A 459 78.24 -9.71 -31.39
CA PRO A 459 79.70 -9.82 -31.30
C PRO A 459 80.48 -8.89 -32.26
N PHE A 460 79.83 -8.02 -33.03
CA PHE A 460 80.51 -7.24 -34.05
C PHE A 460 79.93 -5.82 -34.20
N GLY A 461 80.60 -4.83 -33.61
CA GLY A 461 80.43 -3.41 -33.98
C GLY A 461 80.43 -2.39 -32.82
N LYS A 462 81.56 -1.69 -32.66
CA LYS A 462 81.88 -0.50 -31.82
C LYS A 462 81.14 -0.32 -30.49
N ASP A 463 81.92 -0.51 -29.43
CA ASP A 463 81.63 -0.27 -28.01
C ASP A 463 81.10 1.16 -27.73
N SER A 464 79.96 1.26 -27.05
CA SER A 464 79.31 2.49 -26.59
C SER A 464 80.01 3.14 -25.38
N ARG A 465 81.12 2.57 -24.89
CA ARG A 465 81.99 3.22 -23.90
C ARG A 465 82.84 4.37 -24.45
N MET A 466 82.98 4.49 -25.76
CA MET A 466 83.63 5.66 -26.38
C MET A 466 82.62 6.80 -26.46
N GLN A 467 82.71 7.73 -25.50
CA GLN A 467 81.94 8.97 -25.49
C GLN A 467 82.20 9.77 -26.76
N VAL A 468 81.22 9.83 -27.66
CA VAL A 468 81.13 10.99 -28.57
C VAL A 468 80.67 12.16 -27.69
N PRO A 469 81.33 13.32 -27.71
CA PRO A 469 80.92 14.46 -26.89
C PRO A 469 79.47 14.85 -27.23
N TYR A 470 78.63 14.82 -26.21
CA TYR A 470 77.18 15.11 -26.24
C TYR A 470 76.81 16.49 -26.85
N ALA A 471 77.79 17.34 -27.13
CA ALA A 471 77.62 18.69 -27.66
C ALA A 471 77.33 18.75 -29.17
N GLU A 472 77.69 17.73 -29.95
CA GLU A 472 77.47 17.75 -31.41
C GLU A 472 76.10 17.22 -31.84
N GLU A 473 75.51 16.27 -31.12
CA GLU A 473 74.16 15.76 -31.43
C GLU A 473 73.03 16.76 -31.07
N MET A 474 73.27 17.67 -30.11
CA MET A 474 72.26 18.64 -29.66
C MET A 474 72.20 19.95 -30.46
N LYS A 475 73.08 20.16 -31.46
CA LYS A 475 72.92 21.29 -32.41
C LYS A 475 71.94 20.94 -33.53
N GLN A 476 70.71 20.57 -33.17
CA GLN A 476 69.58 20.77 -34.08
C GLN A 476 69.11 22.21 -33.90
N THR A 477 69.69 23.10 -34.70
CA THR A 477 69.26 24.50 -34.82
C THR A 477 67.76 24.53 -35.13
N TYR A 478 66.97 25.10 -34.23
CA TYR A 478 65.55 25.36 -34.45
C TYR A 478 65.40 26.35 -35.60
N ASP A 479 64.84 25.87 -36.72
CA ASP A 479 64.62 26.64 -37.93
C ASP A 479 63.11 26.95 -38.04
N PRO A 480 62.68 28.20 -37.76
CA PRO A 480 61.26 28.55 -37.64
C PRO A 480 60.48 28.38 -38.96
N ASP A 481 61.15 28.28 -40.10
CA ASP A 481 60.49 28.13 -41.40
C ASP A 481 60.16 26.69 -41.80
N LYS A 482 60.75 25.68 -41.13
CA LYS A 482 60.40 24.26 -41.38
C LYS A 482 58.98 23.89 -40.93
N VAL A 483 58.44 24.59 -39.94
CA VAL A 483 57.06 24.37 -39.45
C VAL A 483 56.02 24.84 -40.49
N LYS A 484 56.34 25.87 -41.29
CA LYS A 484 55.45 26.35 -42.36
C LYS A 484 55.33 25.36 -43.51
N GLN A 485 56.39 24.62 -43.84
CA GLN A 485 56.36 23.61 -44.91
C GLN A 485 55.60 22.33 -44.51
N ALA A 486 55.62 21.96 -43.22
CA ALA A 486 54.88 20.80 -42.73
C ALA A 486 53.35 20.96 -42.76
N TYR A 487 52.84 22.20 -42.86
CA TYR A 487 51.41 22.49 -42.88
C TYR A 487 50.74 22.26 -44.26
N ILE A 488 51.52 22.13 -45.34
CA ILE A 488 51.00 21.91 -46.70
C ILE A 488 50.76 20.41 -47.01
N MET A 489 51.34 19.49 -46.23
CA MET A 489 51.36 18.05 -46.54
C MET A 489 50.33 17.18 -45.78
N ARG A 490 49.41 17.78 -45.00
CA ARG A 490 48.42 17.01 -44.21
C ARG A 490 46.95 17.33 -44.50
N ILE A 491 46.64 17.83 -45.69
CA ILE A 491 45.28 17.78 -46.22
C ILE A 491 45.25 16.75 -47.36
N ARG A 492 45.01 15.48 -47.02
CA ARG A 492 44.36 14.52 -47.92
C ARG A 492 43.24 13.83 -47.14
N PRO A 493 41.98 13.88 -47.63
CA PRO A 493 40.88 13.17 -46.99
C PRO A 493 41.03 11.66 -47.26
N PHE A 494 40.74 10.87 -46.25
CA PHE A 494 40.60 9.42 -46.34
C PHE A 494 39.26 9.12 -47.04
N GLN A 495 39.30 8.61 -48.27
CA GLN A 495 38.11 8.10 -48.97
C GLN A 495 38.29 6.62 -49.31
N GLY A 496 37.39 5.81 -48.78
CA GLY A 496 37.14 4.43 -49.19
C GLY A 496 35.72 4.05 -48.75
N GLY A 497 34.74 4.21 -49.65
CA GLY A 497 33.35 3.80 -49.40
C GLY A 497 32.31 4.58 -50.19
N GLN A 498 32.15 4.22 -51.47
CA GLN A 498 31.04 4.47 -52.40
C GLN A 498 30.42 5.87 -52.61
N VAL A 499 30.46 6.22 -53.89
CA VAL A 499 29.87 7.36 -54.59
C VAL A 499 28.35 7.19 -54.76
N ARG A 500 27.59 8.24 -54.44
CA ARG A 500 26.44 8.67 -55.25
C ARG A 500 26.52 10.19 -55.41
N SER A 501 26.97 10.59 -56.59
CA SER A 501 26.91 11.96 -57.09
C SER A 501 25.49 12.28 -57.58
N VAL A 502 24.92 13.42 -57.19
CA VAL A 502 24.08 14.23 -58.07
C VAL A 502 24.46 15.69 -57.87
N ASN A 503 24.63 16.37 -59.01
CA ASN A 503 25.36 17.60 -59.22
C ASN A 503 24.72 18.83 -58.58
N SER A 504 25.59 19.68 -58.04
CA SER A 504 25.36 21.11 -57.82
C SER A 504 25.62 21.86 -59.13
N SER A 505 24.55 22.17 -59.84
CA SER A 505 24.50 23.31 -60.76
C SER A 505 23.06 23.41 -61.24
N ASP A 506 22.23 24.08 -60.43
CA ASP A 506 21.24 25.03 -60.91
C ASP A 506 20.71 25.86 -59.74
N GLU A 507 20.43 27.12 -60.04
CA GLU A 507 19.66 28.09 -59.27
C GLU A 507 20.36 28.87 -58.15
N PHE A 508 21.18 29.81 -58.62
CA PHE A 508 20.95 31.22 -58.31
C PHE A 508 19.47 31.57 -58.52
N VAL A 509 18.77 32.01 -57.47
CA VAL A 509 17.69 33.03 -57.40
C VAL A 509 16.81 32.75 -56.17
N GLY A 510 16.72 33.74 -55.27
CA GLY A 510 15.54 33.93 -54.41
C GLY A 510 15.68 33.56 -52.93
N SER A 511 15.98 34.58 -52.12
CA SER A 511 15.35 34.89 -50.83
C SER A 511 16.35 35.18 -49.69
N SER A 512 16.83 36.42 -49.66
CA SER A 512 17.28 37.08 -48.44
C SER A 512 17.18 38.59 -48.67
N LEU A 513 15.97 39.13 -48.50
CA LEU A 513 15.70 40.56 -48.28
C LEU A 513 14.19 40.70 -48.04
N ASP A 514 13.78 40.36 -46.83
CA ASP A 514 12.68 40.98 -46.08
C ASP A 514 12.44 40.14 -44.82
N GLN A 515 12.12 40.81 -43.71
CA GLN A 515 11.98 40.29 -42.34
C GLN A 515 13.21 40.37 -41.44
N LEU A 516 13.89 41.52 -41.41
CA LEU A 516 14.44 42.02 -40.15
C LEU A 516 14.25 43.54 -40.04
N GLY A 517 13.20 43.91 -39.29
CA GLY A 517 12.90 45.25 -38.78
C GLY A 517 11.37 45.45 -38.77
N PRO A 518 10.69 45.81 -37.65
CA PRO A 518 11.21 46.43 -36.42
C PRO A 518 10.65 45.80 -35.10
N LEU A 519 11.46 45.75 -34.04
CA LEU A 519 10.98 45.52 -32.66
C LEU A 519 11.70 46.38 -31.61
N PHE A 520 12.32 47.46 -32.07
CA PHE A 520 12.80 48.55 -31.24
C PHE A 520 12.39 49.86 -31.93
N GLU A 521 11.18 50.30 -31.64
CA GLU A 521 10.88 51.73 -31.61
C GLU A 521 10.33 52.06 -30.23
N ASP A 522 11.01 53.02 -29.63
CA ASP A 522 10.77 53.61 -28.34
C ASP A 522 9.37 54.23 -28.26
N GLY A 523 8.78 54.13 -27.07
CA GLY A 523 7.79 55.10 -26.65
C GLY A 523 8.48 56.40 -26.21
N SER A 524 8.07 57.53 -26.77
CA SER A 524 7.95 58.79 -26.03
C SER A 524 7.14 59.84 -26.79
N ALA A 525 6.17 60.41 -26.07
CA ALA A 525 5.70 61.81 -26.11
C ALA A 525 4.64 62.25 -27.16
N ASP A 526 3.48 62.58 -26.56
CA ASP A 526 2.73 63.84 -26.67
C ASP A 526 1.67 64.11 -27.75
N ASP A 527 0.58 64.66 -27.20
CA ASP A 527 -0.41 65.62 -27.70
C ASP A 527 -1.79 65.17 -28.21
N SER A 528 -2.79 65.66 -27.46
CA SER A 528 -4.23 65.90 -27.72
C SER A 528 -5.25 64.95 -27.10
#